data_AF-A0A2T0SSS6-F1
#
_entry.id   AF-A0A2T0SSS6-F1
#
_cell.length_a   1.000
_cell.length_b   1.000
_cell.length_c   1.000
_cell.angle_alpha   90.00
_cell.angle_beta   90.00
_cell.angle_gamma   90.00
#
_symmetry.space_group_name_H-M   'P 1'
#
loop_
_entity.id
_entity.type
_entity.pdbx_description
1 polymer ?
#
loop_
_entity_poly.entity_id
_entity_poly.type
_entity_poly.pdbx_seq_one_letter_code
_entity_poly.pdbx_strand_id
1 'polypeptide(L)'
;MDFFIRHKTILSVCALTGLLVTTANAQFTFSGRLRTRTEYRNGQGSPLREGDTPAFFTSQRTRISAGYSGYRIKAFATLQDVRVWGQDASTVNRTTTADLNGLMLHEAWGEFSLLDTSQTRLGKELSLKIGRQELVYGRRTLTG
;
A
#
# COMPACT_ATOMS: atom_id res chain seq x y z
N MET A 1 6.58 -25.20 -55.61
CA MET A 1 7.03 -25.80 -54.32
C MET A 1 7.24 -24.75 -53.23
N ASP A 2 7.44 -23.48 -53.56
CA ASP A 2 7.81 -22.41 -52.60
C ASP A 2 6.71 -21.98 -51.62
N PHE A 3 5.43 -22.10 -52.01
CA PHE A 3 4.29 -21.79 -51.13
C PHE A 3 4.24 -22.71 -49.89
N PHE A 4 4.53 -23.99 -50.08
CA PHE A 4 4.50 -25.00 -49.02
C PHE A 4 5.69 -24.85 -48.05
N ILE A 5 6.83 -24.38 -48.56
CA ILE A 5 8.05 -24.12 -47.78
C ILE A 5 7.86 -22.87 -46.91
N ARG A 6 7.26 -21.81 -47.46
CA ARG A 6 6.94 -20.58 -46.71
C ARG A 6 5.95 -20.81 -45.58
N HIS A 7 4.93 -21.66 -45.77
CA HIS A 7 3.96 -21.95 -44.71
C HIS A 7 4.60 -22.73 -43.54
N LYS A 8 5.47 -23.70 -43.86
CA LYS A 8 6.24 -24.44 -42.85
C LYS A 8 7.20 -23.54 -42.07
N THR A 9 7.93 -22.63 -42.73
CA THR A 9 8.83 -21.71 -42.03
C THR A 9 8.08 -20.73 -41.14
N ILE A 10 6.91 -20.23 -41.57
CA ILE A 10 6.06 -19.36 -40.73
C ILE A 10 5.57 -20.12 -39.49
N LEU A 11 5.07 -21.35 -39.65
CA LEU A 11 4.64 -22.20 -38.54
C LEU A 11 5.79 -22.51 -37.56
N SER A 12 6.98 -22.81 -38.07
CA SER A 12 8.16 -23.07 -37.23
C SER A 12 8.62 -21.83 -36.46
N VAL A 13 8.57 -20.64 -37.08
CA VAL A 13 8.90 -19.37 -36.40
C VAL A 13 7.89 -19.05 -35.31
N CYS A 14 6.58 -19.20 -35.58
CA CYS A 14 5.54 -19.02 -34.57
C CYS A 14 5.68 -19.99 -33.38
N ALA A 15 6.00 -21.26 -33.65
CA ALA A 15 6.25 -22.26 -32.61
C ALA A 15 7.48 -21.91 -31.76
N LEU A 16 8.58 -21.46 -32.40
CA LEU A 16 9.79 -21.05 -31.69
C LEU A 16 9.56 -19.81 -30.80
N THR A 17 8.77 -18.83 -31.27
CA THR A 17 8.39 -17.66 -30.47
C THR A 17 7.48 -18.01 -29.29
N GLY A 18 6.64 -19.04 -29.42
CA GLY A 18 5.78 -19.52 -28.33
C GLY A 18 6.54 -20.22 -27.20
N LEU A 19 7.67 -20.86 -27.50
CA LEU A 19 8.53 -21.50 -26.47
C LEU A 19 9.40 -20.51 -25.69
N LEU A 20 9.55 -19.27 -26.16
CA LEU A 20 10.35 -18.24 -25.50
C LEU A 20 9.55 -17.43 -24.46
N VAL A 21 8.34 -17.86 -24.10
CA VAL A 21 7.55 -17.22 -23.05
C VAL A 21 8.23 -17.47 -21.70
N THR A 22 8.99 -16.48 -21.24
CA THR A 22 9.59 -16.48 -19.91
C THR A 22 8.57 -16.02 -18.88
N THR A 23 8.52 -16.71 -17.73
CA THR A 23 7.67 -16.31 -16.61
C THR A 23 8.38 -15.24 -15.80
N ALA A 24 7.99 -13.98 -16.01
CA ALA A 24 8.43 -12.88 -15.15
C ALA A 24 7.70 -12.96 -13.80
N ASN A 25 8.44 -13.08 -12.70
CA ASN A 25 7.88 -13.03 -11.35
C ASN A 25 7.99 -11.60 -10.81
N ALA A 26 6.86 -10.99 -10.45
CA ALA A 26 6.83 -9.66 -9.86
C ALA A 26 7.23 -9.73 -8.38
N GLN A 27 8.53 -9.56 -8.09
CA GLN A 27 9.08 -9.56 -6.73
C GLN A 27 8.93 -8.20 -6.04
N PHE A 28 8.77 -7.12 -6.80
CA PHE A 28 8.61 -5.78 -6.27
C PHE A 28 7.20 -5.26 -6.53
N THR A 29 6.59 -4.66 -5.51
CA THR A 29 5.25 -4.07 -5.58
C THR A 29 5.32 -2.63 -5.11
N PHE A 30 4.75 -1.72 -5.89
CA PHE A 30 4.57 -0.33 -5.50
C PHE A 30 3.09 0.03 -5.62
N SER A 31 2.52 0.64 -4.59
CA SER A 31 1.11 1.01 -4.57
C SER A 31 0.89 2.34 -3.87
N GLY A 32 -0.12 3.07 -4.33
CA GLY A 32 -0.56 4.34 -3.74
C GLY A 32 -2.04 4.28 -3.41
N ARG A 33 -2.44 4.84 -2.27
CA ARG A 33 -3.83 4.98 -1.86
C ARG A 33 -4.10 6.42 -1.44
N LEU A 34 -5.02 7.08 -2.13
CA LEU A 34 -5.50 8.41 -1.78
C LEU A 34 -6.93 8.29 -1.25
N ARG A 35 -7.18 8.82 -0.05
CA ARG A 35 -8.53 8.91 0.54
C ARG A 35 -8.80 10.35 0.90
N THR A 36 -9.81 10.94 0.28
CA THR A 36 -10.31 12.28 0.61
C THR A 36 -11.68 12.16 1.25
N ARG A 37 -11.95 13.00 2.25
CA ARG A 37 -13.25 13.10 2.89
C ARG A 37 -13.55 14.56 3.21
N THR A 38 -14.61 15.06 2.62
CA THR A 38 -15.16 16.38 2.91
C THR A 38 -16.26 16.25 3.93
N GLU A 39 -16.24 17.12 4.93
CA GLU A 39 -17.22 17.16 6.01
C GLU A 39 -17.72 18.61 6.17
N TYR A 40 -19.05 18.74 6.25
CA TYR A 40 -19.74 19.97 6.61
C TYR A 40 -20.23 19.80 8.05
N ARG A 41 -19.85 20.71 8.94
CA ARG A 41 -20.20 20.69 10.37
C ARG A 41 -21.02 21.92 10.71
N ASN A 42 -22.25 21.68 11.16
CA ASN A 42 -23.13 22.69 11.72
C ASN A 42 -23.46 22.33 13.19
N GLY A 43 -22.43 22.32 14.03
CA GLY A 43 -22.47 21.85 15.42
C GLY A 43 -21.88 20.44 15.54
N GLN A 44 -20.72 20.33 16.20
CA GLN A 44 -20.02 19.06 16.43
C GLN A 44 -19.71 18.92 17.93
N GLY A 45 -20.42 18.02 18.62
CA GLY A 45 -20.29 17.81 20.07
C GLY A 45 -21.20 18.69 20.92
N SER A 46 -21.61 19.87 20.42
CA SER A 46 -22.64 20.73 20.99
C SER A 46 -23.36 21.52 19.87
N PRO A 47 -24.58 22.03 20.10
CA PRO A 47 -25.23 22.95 19.16
C PRO A 47 -24.34 24.16 18.87
N LEU A 48 -24.38 24.65 17.64
CA LEU A 48 -23.70 25.89 17.26
C LEU A 48 -24.30 27.06 18.05
N ARG A 49 -23.47 28.01 18.52
CA ARG A 49 -24.00 29.21 19.17
C ARG A 49 -24.72 30.06 18.13
N GLU A 50 -25.74 30.79 18.57
CA GLU A 50 -26.52 31.65 17.68
C GLU A 50 -25.60 32.71 17.06
N GLY A 51 -25.45 32.68 15.73
CA GLY A 51 -24.58 33.59 14.96
C GLY A 51 -23.25 33.00 14.47
N ASP A 52 -22.85 31.79 14.89
CA ASP A 52 -21.64 31.16 14.38
C ASP A 52 -21.85 30.61 12.94
N THR A 53 -20.80 30.69 12.12
CA THR A 53 -20.82 30.15 10.75
C THR A 53 -20.49 28.65 10.75
N PRO A 54 -21.24 27.81 10.01
CA PRO A 54 -20.92 26.39 9.85
C PRO A 54 -19.50 26.16 9.30
N ALA A 55 -18.82 25.13 9.79
CA ALA A 55 -17.45 24.81 9.39
C ALA A 55 -17.42 23.81 8.23
N PHE A 56 -16.52 24.04 7.27
CA PHE A 56 -16.26 23.15 6.16
C PHE A 56 -14.78 22.76 6.12
N PHE A 57 -14.49 21.47 6.10
CA PHE A 57 -13.13 20.97 6.01
C PHE A 57 -13.05 19.70 5.17
N THR A 58 -11.95 19.57 4.45
CA THR A 58 -11.61 18.40 3.64
C THR A 58 -10.36 17.77 4.22
N SER A 59 -10.50 16.52 4.67
CA SER A 59 -9.39 15.69 5.11
C SER A 59 -8.87 14.83 3.96
N GLN A 60 -7.56 14.67 3.88
CA GLN A 60 -6.88 13.86 2.90
C GLN A 60 -5.89 12.94 3.61
N ARG A 61 -5.91 11.65 3.24
CA ARG A 61 -4.91 10.66 3.64
C ARG A 61 -4.31 10.02 2.39
N THR A 62 -3.03 10.24 2.18
CA THR A 62 -2.25 9.58 1.13
C THR A 62 -1.39 8.50 1.80
N ARG A 63 -1.37 7.29 1.24
CA ARG A 63 -0.43 6.23 1.61
C ARG A 63 0.32 5.78 0.38
N ILE A 64 1.63 5.66 0.51
CA ILE A 64 2.50 5.10 -0.53
C ILE A 64 3.19 3.90 0.11
N SER A 65 3.05 2.75 -0.52
CA SER A 65 3.58 1.48 -0.03
C SER A 65 4.50 0.86 -1.07
N ALA A 66 5.68 0.43 -0.62
CA ALA A 66 6.62 -0.36 -1.39
C ALA A 66 6.83 -1.71 -0.70
N GLY A 67 6.83 -2.78 -1.48
CA GLY A 67 6.99 -4.13 -1.02
C GLY A 67 7.99 -4.88 -1.89
N TYR A 68 8.77 -5.75 -1.26
CA TYR A 68 9.65 -6.70 -1.91
C TYR A 68 9.38 -8.09 -1.35
N SER A 69 9.20 -9.07 -2.22
CA SER A 69 8.94 -10.46 -1.90
C SER A 69 9.94 -11.34 -2.63
N GLY A 70 11.04 -11.62 -1.95
CA GLY A 70 12.06 -12.57 -2.40
C GLY A 70 11.81 -13.97 -1.83
N TYR A 71 12.76 -14.85 -2.15
CA TYR A 71 12.66 -16.27 -1.82
C TYR A 71 12.72 -16.59 -0.30
N ARG A 72 13.50 -15.83 0.48
CA ARG A 72 13.61 -15.97 1.96
C ARG A 72 13.40 -14.66 2.72
N ILE A 73 13.29 -13.56 2.00
CA ILE A 73 13.27 -12.20 2.55
C ILE A 73 12.06 -11.50 1.96
N LYS A 74 11.20 -10.97 2.82
CA LYS A 74 10.16 -10.03 2.45
C LYS A 74 10.44 -8.71 3.16
N ALA A 75 10.22 -7.60 2.50
CA ALA A 75 10.33 -6.28 3.09
C ALA A 75 9.14 -5.44 2.65
N PHE A 76 8.63 -4.61 3.56
CA PHE A 76 7.51 -3.74 3.25
C PHE A 76 7.64 -2.43 4.03
N ALA A 77 7.41 -1.33 3.35
CA ALA A 77 7.39 0.00 3.94
C ALA A 77 6.21 0.80 3.39
N THR A 78 5.55 1.55 4.26
CA THR A 78 4.46 2.44 3.92
C THR A 78 4.65 3.80 4.58
N LEU A 79 4.71 4.83 3.75
CA LEU A 79 4.65 6.22 4.19
C LEU A 79 3.19 6.70 4.11
N GLN A 80 2.73 7.40 5.13
CA GLN A 80 1.40 8.00 5.19
C GLN A 80 1.53 9.50 5.39
N ASP A 81 0.78 10.27 4.61
CA ASP A 81 0.59 11.70 4.80
C ASP A 81 -0.88 12.01 5.08
N VAL A 82 -1.16 12.79 6.13
CA VAL A 82 -2.51 13.21 6.51
C VAL A 82 -2.58 14.73 6.59
N ARG A 83 -3.47 15.33 5.81
CA ARG A 83 -3.66 16.78 5.76
C ARG A 83 -5.13 17.15 5.85
N VAL A 84 -5.43 18.31 6.42
CA VAL A 84 -6.79 18.87 6.50
C VAL A 84 -6.74 20.29 5.92
N TRP A 85 -7.70 20.60 5.05
CA TRP A 85 -7.79 21.86 4.31
C TRP A 85 -9.18 22.46 4.57
N GLY A 86 -9.29 23.77 4.83
CA GLY A 86 -10.57 24.44 5.08
C GLY A 86 -10.49 25.55 6.13
N GLN A 87 -11.63 26.19 6.42
CA GLN A 87 -11.71 27.35 7.33
C GLN A 87 -11.30 27.04 8.78
N ASP A 88 -11.33 25.77 9.18
CA ASP A 88 -11.07 25.33 10.57
C ASP A 88 -9.88 24.35 10.68
N ALA A 89 -8.99 24.35 9.68
CA ALA A 89 -7.79 23.50 9.68
C ALA A 89 -6.78 23.90 10.78
N SER A 90 -6.83 25.15 11.25
CA SER A 90 -5.89 25.70 12.23
C SER A 90 -6.13 25.15 13.65
N THR A 91 -7.36 24.77 13.99
CA THR A 91 -7.77 24.30 15.32
C THR A 91 -7.59 22.78 15.49
N VAL A 92 -7.57 22.04 14.38
CA VAL A 92 -7.40 20.56 14.33
C VAL A 92 -5.93 20.16 14.12
N ASN A 93 -5.01 21.14 14.06
CA ASN A 93 -3.59 20.84 13.98
C ASN A 93 -3.12 20.34 15.36
N ARG A 94 -3.12 19.01 15.52
CA ARG A 94 -2.69 18.26 16.71
C ARG A 94 -1.37 18.81 17.24
N THR A 95 -1.38 19.63 18.29
CA THR A 95 -0.32 19.86 19.31
C THR A 95 1.17 19.66 18.91
N THR A 96 1.53 19.89 17.67
CA THR A 96 2.86 19.65 17.12
C THR A 96 3.02 20.61 15.95
N THR A 97 4.11 21.38 16.02
CA THR A 97 4.59 22.43 15.10
C THR A 97 3.98 22.43 13.70
N ALA A 98 3.51 23.62 13.29
CA ALA A 98 2.56 23.86 12.20
C ALA A 98 2.98 23.42 10.79
N ASP A 99 4.27 23.14 10.54
CA ASP A 99 4.75 23.08 9.16
C ASP A 99 4.99 21.66 8.60
N LEU A 100 5.10 20.60 9.41
CA LEU A 100 5.61 19.29 8.91
C LEU A 100 4.97 17.99 9.47
N ASN A 101 3.95 18.04 10.35
CA ASN A 101 3.49 16.85 11.11
C ASN A 101 2.47 15.91 10.43
N GLY A 102 2.18 16.08 9.14
CA GLY A 102 1.26 15.19 8.42
C GLY A 102 1.90 13.87 7.96
N LEU A 103 3.21 13.88 7.73
CA LEU A 103 3.97 12.76 7.18
C LEU A 103 4.46 11.83 8.29
N MET A 104 4.11 10.56 8.19
CA MET A 104 4.52 9.53 9.15
C MET A 104 4.82 8.19 8.47
N LEU A 105 5.69 7.41 9.09
CA LEU A 105 5.93 6.02 8.72
C LEU A 105 4.81 5.15 9.28
N HIS A 106 3.92 4.64 8.41
CA HIS A 106 2.76 3.84 8.81
C HIS A 106 3.13 2.38 9.10
N GLU A 107 3.95 1.77 8.25
CA GLU A 107 4.47 0.42 8.46
C GLU A 107 5.88 0.35 7.89
N ALA A 108 6.75 -0.41 8.53
CA ALA A 108 8.09 -0.68 8.04
C ALA A 108 8.59 -1.94 8.71
N TRP A 109 8.59 -3.05 7.98
CA TRP A 109 9.01 -4.33 8.51
C TRP A 109 9.79 -5.14 7.47
N GLY A 110 10.71 -5.95 7.98
CA GLY A 110 11.37 -7.02 7.25
C GLY A 110 11.00 -8.37 7.84
N GLU A 111 10.83 -9.36 6.98
CA GLU A 111 10.51 -10.73 7.37
C GLU A 111 11.54 -11.68 6.75
N PHE A 112 12.11 -12.55 7.58
CA PHE A 112 13.10 -13.54 7.18
C PHE A 112 12.58 -14.94 7.48
N SER A 113 12.59 -15.83 6.48
CA SER A 113 12.26 -17.25 6.68
C SER A 113 13.44 -17.99 7.29
N LEU A 114 13.20 -18.64 8.44
CA LEU A 114 14.19 -19.41 9.20
C LEU A 114 14.31 -20.85 8.71
N LEU A 115 13.32 -21.35 7.95
CA LEU A 115 13.32 -22.70 7.41
C LEU A 115 13.95 -22.74 6.01
N ASP A 116 14.54 -23.90 5.70
CA ASP A 116 15.09 -24.19 4.39
C ASP A 116 13.99 -24.32 3.32
N THR A 117 14.41 -24.26 2.06
CA THR A 117 13.56 -24.18 0.88
C THR A 117 12.63 -25.35 0.67
N SER A 118 13.15 -26.54 0.96
CA SER A 118 12.41 -27.78 0.88
C SER A 118 11.26 -27.82 1.89
N GLN A 119 11.50 -27.37 3.13
CA GLN A 119 10.52 -27.41 4.21
C GLN A 119 9.48 -26.29 4.14
N THR A 120 9.87 -25.11 3.66
CA THR A 120 8.93 -24.01 3.39
C THR A 120 7.91 -24.39 2.31
N ARG A 121 8.34 -25.14 1.27
CA ARG A 121 7.44 -25.68 0.24
C ARG A 121 6.50 -26.79 0.73
N LEU A 122 6.87 -27.47 1.81
CA LEU A 122 6.05 -28.50 2.47
C LEU A 122 4.99 -27.91 3.43
N GLY A 123 4.81 -26.58 3.43
CA GLY A 123 3.77 -25.90 4.22
C GLY A 123 4.18 -25.56 5.65
N LYS A 124 5.46 -25.74 6.03
CA LYS A 124 5.99 -25.26 7.30
C LYS A 124 6.63 -23.89 7.08
N GLU A 125 5.95 -22.82 7.48
CA GLU A 125 6.47 -21.45 7.42
C GLU A 125 6.80 -20.98 8.84
N LEU A 126 8.10 -20.90 9.15
CA LEU A 126 8.59 -20.24 10.35
C LEU A 126 9.41 -19.05 9.89
N SER A 127 8.85 -17.86 10.08
CA SER A 127 9.49 -16.60 9.73
C SER A 127 9.57 -15.66 10.93
N LEU A 128 10.61 -14.85 10.95
CA LEU A 128 10.82 -13.81 11.93
C LEU A 128 10.55 -12.46 11.26
N LYS A 129 9.55 -11.75 11.76
CA LYS A 129 9.18 -10.41 11.29
C LYS A 129 9.64 -9.37 12.30
N ILE A 130 10.38 -8.36 11.82
CA ILE A 130 11.00 -7.32 12.64
C ILE A 130 10.63 -5.96 12.06
N GLY A 131 10.20 -5.04 12.93
CA GLY A 131 9.93 -3.64 12.58
C GLY A 131 8.56 -3.14 13.05
N ARG A 132 8.17 -1.98 12.53
CA ARG A 132 6.86 -1.36 12.78
C ARG A 132 5.80 -2.09 11.94
N GLN A 133 4.92 -2.82 12.62
CA GLN A 133 3.84 -3.59 12.00
C GLN A 133 2.48 -3.18 12.56
N GLU A 134 1.45 -3.22 11.73
CA GLU A 134 0.07 -3.15 12.20
C GLU A 134 -0.30 -4.49 12.87
N LEU A 135 -0.66 -4.46 14.16
CA LEU A 135 -1.18 -5.63 14.86
C LEU A 135 -2.69 -5.67 14.68
N VAL A 136 -3.16 -6.67 13.93
CA VAL A 136 -4.58 -6.95 13.78
C VAL A 136 -4.89 -8.23 14.55
N TYR A 137 -5.74 -8.13 15.57
CA TYR A 137 -6.21 -9.28 16.34
C TYR A 137 -7.70 -9.50 16.05
N GLY A 138 -8.06 -10.64 15.48
CA GLY A 138 -9.44 -10.94 15.07
C GLY A 138 -9.97 -10.03 13.96
N ARG A 139 -11.28 -9.68 14.00
CA ARG A 139 -11.94 -8.80 12.99
C ARG A 139 -11.78 -7.30 13.27
N ARG A 140 -10.86 -6.87 14.14
CA ARG A 140 -10.68 -5.47 14.51
C ARG A 140 -9.21 -5.08 14.43
N THR A 141 -8.92 -4.07 13.60
CA THR A 141 -7.64 -3.38 13.57
C THR A 141 -7.47 -2.58 14.85
N LEU A 142 -6.40 -2.82 15.62
CA LEU A 142 -6.15 -2.18 16.92
C LEU A 142 -5.36 -0.87 16.82
N THR A 143 -5.45 -0.17 15.70
CA THR A 143 -4.79 1.13 15.51
C THR A 143 -5.81 2.17 15.11
N GLY A 144 -6.20 3.00 16.09
CA GLY A 144 -6.90 4.27 15.92
C GLY A 144 -5.90 5.43 15.92
#